data_AF-A0A090EGJ4-F1
#
_entry.id   AF-A0A090EGJ4-F1
#
_cell.length_a   1.000
_cell.length_b   1.000
_cell.length_c   1.000
_cell.angle_alpha   90.00
_cell.angle_beta   90.00
_cell.angle_gamma   90.00
#
_symmetry.space_group_name_H-M   'P 1'
#
loop_
_entity.id
_entity.type
_entity.pdbx_description
1 polymer ?
#
loop_
_entity_poly.entity_id
_entity_poly.type
_entity_poly.pdbx_seq_one_letter_code
_entity_poly.pdbx_strand_id
1 'polypeptide(L)'
;MSAGKFRKIPVLTVHQWLPGWDRIDFDPDEHRAKPAKHFYLFSLPARELRSLSGIARRVAKDGAPRTEDLGIQRQHDPERSEEIGRFVEYGYPWSTLSKAKRGSAEFHGLRKPGWLPTAVVLNILTKQDVRNESQVAESDLAVIVDGENGPCLQLPYTAWKNGWAPSKLPPFEIIDGQHRLWAFDNAGSLETFELPVVAFLGLDISWQAYLFWTINIKPKRINPSLAFDLYPLLRNEDWLEQAESHVVYRETRAQELTEILWSFPESPWYDRINMLGERQNRWVTQSAWIKSLAATFVRSWDRRSGTSGGLFGGRSKTEGEVLGWSRAQQAAFLIFAWDSFRKAVNASRDAWSQALRRPPQDDENRAWRPDDVKAGDDLAFYSPHSLIVTDQGVRGFLHVMNDLFYQRAAVMKLNNWRPDERSTANPVGAVERELASLKAQPFTNFITEIAKGLASFDWRTSSAPDLPETLRRNKLVFRGSSGYKELRAQLLEHLAKHKGDVGSAAHRLLERA
;
A
#
# COMPACT_ATOMS: atom_id res chain seq x y z
N MET A 1 31.95 -13.37 31.94
CA MET A 1 30.59 -13.46 31.35
C MET A 1 30.02 -14.79 31.76
N SER A 2 29.02 -14.81 32.66
CA SER A 2 28.46 -16.06 33.17
C SER A 2 27.87 -16.87 32.01
N ALA A 3 28.27 -18.14 31.89
CA ALA A 3 27.70 -19.11 30.97
C ALA A 3 26.22 -19.36 31.32
N GLY A 4 25.34 -18.45 30.92
CA GLY A 4 23.90 -18.64 31.00
C GLY A 4 23.51 -19.80 30.09
N LYS A 5 22.83 -20.81 30.64
CA LYS A 5 22.37 -21.99 29.88
C LYS A 5 21.24 -21.58 28.92
N PHE A 6 21.57 -20.98 27.78
CA PHE A 6 20.58 -20.71 26.73
C PHE A 6 19.97 -22.02 26.22
N ARG A 7 18.67 -22.01 25.90
CA ARG A 7 18.01 -23.14 25.25
C ARG A 7 18.57 -23.29 23.85
N LYS A 8 19.03 -24.50 23.52
CA LYS A 8 19.53 -24.86 22.19
C LYS A 8 18.56 -25.82 21.52
N ILE A 9 18.26 -25.56 20.26
CA ILE A 9 17.40 -26.41 19.42
C ILE A 9 18.25 -26.92 18.26
N PRO A 10 18.35 -28.23 18.02
CA PRO A 10 19.05 -28.77 16.86
C PRO A 10 18.46 -28.21 15.56
N VAL A 11 19.31 -27.82 14.61
CA VAL A 11 18.88 -27.36 13.29
C VAL A 11 19.55 -28.18 12.19
N LEU A 12 18.86 -28.35 11.07
CA LEU A 12 19.43 -28.96 9.87
C LEU A 12 19.87 -27.85 8.93
N THR A 13 21.10 -27.93 8.42
CA THR A 13 21.61 -27.01 7.39
C THR A 13 21.24 -27.55 6.01
N VAL A 14 20.65 -26.71 5.16
CA VAL A 14 20.25 -27.06 3.80
C VAL A 14 21.04 -26.26 2.79
N HIS A 15 21.76 -26.98 1.93
CA HIS A 15 22.56 -26.41 0.85
C HIS A 15 21.78 -26.46 -0.47
N GLN A 16 21.31 -25.29 -0.92
CA GLN A 16 20.63 -25.13 -2.22
C GLN A 16 21.32 -24.09 -3.12
N TRP A 17 22.47 -23.58 -2.70
CA TRP A 17 23.24 -22.62 -3.49
C TRP A 17 23.96 -23.30 -4.65
N LEU A 18 23.62 -22.92 -5.88
CA LEU A 18 24.28 -23.38 -7.10
C LEU A 18 25.36 -22.38 -7.55
N PRO A 19 26.43 -22.82 -8.24
CA PRO A 19 27.53 -21.95 -8.68
C PRO A 19 27.10 -20.79 -9.59
N GLY A 20 26.00 -20.94 -10.33
CA GLY A 20 25.47 -19.89 -11.20
C GLY A 20 25.07 -18.62 -10.44
N TRP A 21 24.69 -18.74 -9.16
CA TRP A 21 24.29 -17.60 -8.33
C TRP A 21 25.45 -16.70 -7.92
N ASP A 22 26.70 -17.18 -7.99
CA ASP A 22 27.87 -16.34 -7.74
C ASP A 22 28.12 -15.33 -8.88
N ARG A 23 27.38 -15.41 -9.99
CA ARG A 23 27.43 -14.47 -11.12
C ARG A 23 26.39 -13.34 -11.05
N ILE A 24 25.49 -13.39 -10.06
CA ILE A 24 24.51 -12.32 -9.83
C ILE A 24 25.23 -11.11 -9.24
N ASP A 25 24.84 -9.92 -9.69
CA ASP A 25 25.26 -8.66 -9.09
C ASP A 25 24.44 -8.41 -7.81
N PHE A 26 25.10 -8.50 -6.65
CA PHE A 26 24.49 -8.26 -5.35
C PHE A 26 24.84 -6.84 -4.90
N ASP A 27 23.83 -6.01 -4.72
CA ASP A 27 23.97 -4.62 -4.29
C ASP A 27 23.32 -4.44 -2.91
N PRO A 28 24.10 -4.40 -1.80
CA PRO A 28 23.59 -4.11 -0.47
C PRO A 28 22.87 -2.76 -0.37
N ASP A 29 23.24 -1.78 -1.20
CA ASP A 29 22.60 -0.46 -1.20
C ASP A 29 21.20 -0.50 -1.86
N GLU A 30 20.84 -1.61 -2.51
CA GLU A 30 19.51 -1.90 -3.03
C GLU A 30 18.73 -2.88 -2.16
N HIS A 31 19.18 -3.13 -0.93
CA HIS A 31 18.62 -4.17 -0.07
C HIS A 31 18.70 -5.59 -0.71
N ARG A 32 19.68 -5.78 -1.60
CA ARG A 32 19.97 -7.06 -2.28
C ARG A 32 21.35 -7.58 -1.90
N ALA A 33 21.74 -7.43 -0.63
CA ALA A 33 22.99 -8.00 -0.12
C ALA A 33 23.07 -9.50 -0.42
N LYS A 34 24.29 -10.01 -0.63
CA LYS A 34 24.49 -11.43 -0.95
C LYS A 34 24.02 -12.30 0.22
N PRO A 35 23.00 -13.15 0.04
CA PRO A 35 22.47 -13.98 1.12
C PRO A 35 23.40 -15.15 1.43
N ALA A 36 23.20 -15.78 2.58
CA ALA A 36 23.91 -17.02 2.94
C ALA A 36 23.64 -18.13 1.91
N LYS A 37 24.66 -18.98 1.67
CA LYS A 37 24.59 -20.10 0.71
C LYS A 37 23.76 -21.30 1.19
N HIS A 38 23.15 -21.17 2.36
CA HIS A 38 22.35 -22.19 3.01
C HIS A 38 21.26 -21.54 3.86
N PHE A 39 20.26 -22.33 4.20
CA PHE A 39 19.23 -21.98 5.18
C PHE A 39 19.05 -23.15 6.15
N TYR A 40 18.22 -22.95 7.18
CA TYR A 40 18.04 -23.91 8.26
C TYR A 40 16.62 -24.47 8.30
N LEU A 41 16.49 -25.72 8.77
CA LEU A 41 15.22 -26.38 9.08
C LEU A 41 15.20 -26.79 10.56
N PHE A 42 14.10 -26.49 11.25
CA PHE A 42 13.83 -26.95 12.61
C PHE A 42 12.32 -26.95 12.90
N SER A 43 11.90 -27.41 14.09
CA SER A 43 10.54 -27.24 14.59
C SER A 43 10.54 -26.35 15.84
N LEU A 44 9.46 -25.61 16.04
CA LEU A 44 9.26 -24.80 17.24
C LEU A 44 7.78 -24.78 17.62
N PRO A 45 7.42 -24.79 18.91
CA PRO A 45 6.05 -24.58 19.35
C PRO A 45 5.46 -23.29 18.77
N ALA A 46 4.25 -23.34 18.23
CA ALA A 46 3.65 -22.22 17.51
C ALA A 46 3.53 -20.94 18.36
N ARG A 47 3.21 -21.08 19.66
CA ARG A 47 3.10 -19.95 20.59
C ARG A 47 4.46 -19.31 20.88
N GLU A 48 5.49 -20.13 21.01
CA GLU A 48 6.87 -19.68 21.19
C GLU A 48 7.36 -18.94 19.94
N LEU A 49 7.18 -19.55 18.76
CA LEU A 49 7.53 -18.96 17.47
C LEU A 49 6.84 -17.61 17.23
N ARG A 50 5.57 -17.49 17.60
CA ARG A 50 4.82 -16.24 17.55
C ARG A 50 5.44 -15.16 18.43
N SER A 51 5.81 -15.49 19.67
CA SER A 51 6.39 -14.52 20.60
C SER A 51 7.73 -13.96 20.08
N LEU A 52 8.55 -14.82 19.46
CA LEU A 52 9.83 -14.46 18.86
C LEU A 52 9.72 -13.67 17.55
N SER A 53 8.53 -13.64 16.93
CA SER A 53 8.33 -13.02 15.62
C SER A 53 7.54 -11.71 15.64
N GLY A 54 7.19 -11.20 16.83
CA GLY A 54 6.46 -9.94 16.96
C GLY A 54 5.02 -9.96 16.44
N ILE A 55 4.49 -11.13 16.06
CA ILE A 55 3.11 -11.32 15.61
C ILE A 55 2.17 -11.24 16.82
N ALA A 56 1.90 -10.04 17.32
CA ALA A 56 1.03 -9.81 18.48
C ALA A 56 -0.37 -9.34 18.04
N ARG A 57 -1.43 -9.80 18.72
CA ARG A 57 -2.69 -9.04 18.79
C ARG A 57 -2.46 -7.91 19.78
N ARG A 58 -2.16 -6.69 19.33
CA ARG A 58 -2.07 -5.55 20.27
C ARG A 58 -3.44 -4.90 20.41
N VAL A 59 -4.13 -5.25 21.50
CA VAL A 59 -5.26 -4.45 21.99
C VAL A 59 -4.68 -3.11 22.46
N ALA A 60 -5.06 -2.03 21.78
CA ALA A 60 -4.71 -0.67 22.17
C ALA A 60 -5.23 -0.41 23.60
N LYS A 61 -4.35 -0.38 24.59
CA LYS A 61 -4.71 0.13 25.91
C LYS A 61 -3.90 1.32 26.39
N ASP A 62 -2.66 1.52 25.95
CA ASP A 62 -1.88 2.68 26.37
C ASP A 62 -1.08 3.24 25.19
N GLY A 63 -1.21 4.55 24.96
CA GLY A 63 -0.67 5.30 23.81
C GLY A 63 0.85 5.43 23.76
N ALA A 64 1.59 4.34 23.99
CA ALA A 64 3.02 4.27 23.75
C ALA A 64 3.31 4.11 22.24
N PRO A 65 4.40 4.72 21.72
CA PRO A 65 4.80 4.61 20.31
C PRO A 65 4.97 3.14 19.94
N ARG A 66 4.12 2.66 19.03
CA ARG A 66 4.12 1.27 18.55
C ARG A 66 5.36 1.07 17.68
N THR A 67 6.22 0.12 18.06
CA THR A 67 7.30 -0.41 17.22
C THR A 67 6.77 -0.85 15.85
N GLU A 68 6.82 0.06 14.87
CA GLU A 68 7.47 -0.09 13.56
C GLU A 68 7.44 -1.48 12.89
N ASP A 69 6.23 -1.97 12.61
CA ASP A 69 6.05 -3.07 11.66
C ASP A 69 6.34 -2.60 10.22
N LEU A 70 7.36 -3.22 9.63
CA LEU A 70 8.01 -2.98 8.33
C LEU A 70 7.13 -3.19 7.08
N GLY A 71 5.80 -3.21 7.20
CA GLY A 71 4.96 -3.61 6.07
C GLY A 71 5.23 -5.03 5.56
N ILE A 72 5.92 -5.88 6.35
CA ILE A 72 6.22 -7.30 6.06
C ILE A 72 5.06 -8.19 6.56
N GLN A 73 4.26 -7.70 7.52
CA GLN A 73 3.17 -8.46 8.13
C GLN A 73 1.85 -8.24 7.38
N ARG A 74 1.20 -9.34 6.98
CA ARG A 74 -0.17 -9.37 6.46
C ARG A 74 -1.10 -8.78 7.52
N GLN A 75 -2.20 -8.18 7.08
CA GLN A 75 -3.29 -7.88 7.99
C GLN A 75 -3.96 -9.18 8.45
N HIS A 76 -4.23 -9.29 9.75
CA HIS A 76 -4.87 -10.46 10.34
C HIS A 76 -6.29 -10.65 9.79
N ASP A 77 -6.55 -11.82 9.22
CA ASP A 77 -7.88 -12.32 8.89
C ASP A 77 -8.38 -13.21 10.04
N PRO A 78 -9.31 -12.71 10.88
CA PRO A 78 -9.79 -13.45 12.05
C PRO A 78 -10.55 -14.73 11.68
N GLU A 79 -11.32 -14.71 10.60
CA GLU A 79 -12.17 -15.84 10.19
C GLU A 79 -11.29 -17.01 9.75
N ARG A 80 -10.28 -16.72 8.91
CA ARG A 80 -9.32 -17.71 8.46
C ARG A 80 -8.46 -18.26 9.60
N SER A 81 -8.06 -17.42 10.55
CA SER A 81 -7.27 -17.85 11.71
C SER A 81 -8.10 -18.75 12.64
N GLU A 82 -9.38 -18.44 12.84
CA GLU A 82 -10.31 -19.26 13.61
C GLU A 82 -10.56 -20.63 12.93
N GLU A 83 -10.68 -20.65 11.60
CA GLU A 83 -10.81 -21.90 10.84
C GLU A 83 -9.57 -22.79 10.97
N ILE A 84 -8.37 -22.21 10.85
CA ILE A 84 -7.12 -22.97 11.05
C ILE A 84 -7.06 -23.53 12.47
N GLY A 85 -7.45 -22.76 13.48
CA GLY A 85 -7.51 -23.25 14.87
C GLY A 85 -8.43 -24.46 15.01
N ARG A 86 -9.63 -24.40 14.40
CA ARG A 86 -10.57 -25.54 14.35
C ARG A 86 -10.00 -26.72 13.58
N PHE A 87 -9.30 -26.48 12.48
CA PHE A 87 -8.66 -27.54 11.71
C PHE A 87 -7.58 -28.26 12.52
N VAL A 88 -6.73 -27.53 13.24
CA VAL A 88 -5.67 -28.13 14.07
C VAL A 88 -6.28 -29.04 15.14
N GLU A 89 -7.35 -28.58 15.80
CA GLU A 89 -7.97 -29.31 16.92
C GLU A 89 -8.86 -30.48 16.48
N TYR A 90 -9.55 -30.37 15.34
CA TYR A 90 -10.61 -31.32 14.96
C TYR A 90 -10.50 -31.90 13.53
N GLY A 91 -9.61 -31.35 12.70
CA GLY A 91 -9.36 -31.77 11.33
C GLY A 91 -10.49 -31.48 10.34
N TYR A 92 -10.27 -31.85 9.09
CA TYR A 92 -11.24 -31.77 8.00
C TYR A 92 -11.99 -33.11 7.83
N PRO A 93 -13.30 -33.14 7.54
CA PRO A 93 -14.18 -31.99 7.25
C PRO A 93 -14.84 -31.34 8.47
N TRP A 94 -14.55 -31.76 9.70
CA TRP A 94 -15.23 -31.24 10.89
C TRP A 94 -15.04 -29.72 11.08
N SER A 95 -13.84 -29.20 10.76
CA SER A 95 -13.48 -27.79 10.95
C SER A 95 -14.32 -26.78 10.17
N THR A 96 -14.97 -27.21 9.09
CA THR A 96 -15.80 -26.37 8.20
C THR A 96 -17.30 -26.48 8.52
N LEU A 97 -17.68 -27.34 9.48
CA LEU A 97 -19.08 -27.51 9.88
C LEU A 97 -19.61 -26.27 10.62
N SER A 98 -20.88 -25.94 10.39
CA SER A 98 -21.59 -24.91 11.15
C SER A 98 -21.64 -25.26 12.65
N LYS A 99 -21.75 -24.25 13.52
CA LYS A 99 -21.83 -24.47 14.98
C LYS A 99 -22.95 -25.46 15.37
N ALA A 100 -24.11 -25.36 14.70
CA ALA A 100 -25.24 -26.27 14.93
C ALA A 100 -24.89 -27.73 14.61
N LYS A 101 -24.24 -27.99 13.46
CA LYS A 101 -23.83 -29.35 13.08
C LYS A 101 -22.75 -29.91 14.01
N ARG A 102 -21.84 -29.06 14.49
CA ARG A 102 -20.78 -29.48 15.44
C ARG A 102 -21.32 -29.88 16.82
N GLY A 103 -22.50 -29.40 17.20
CA GLY A 103 -23.18 -29.78 18.45
C GLY A 103 -23.93 -31.11 18.37
N SER A 104 -24.09 -31.70 17.18
CA SER A 104 -24.75 -32.99 17.00
C SER A 104 -23.74 -34.14 17.04
N ALA A 105 -24.06 -35.18 17.80
CA ALA A 105 -23.25 -36.39 17.91
C ALA A 105 -23.09 -37.13 16.56
N GLU A 106 -24.02 -36.91 15.63
CA GLU A 106 -24.00 -37.48 14.27
C GLU A 106 -22.70 -37.16 13.52
N PHE A 107 -22.11 -35.98 13.74
CA PHE A 107 -20.94 -35.52 12.99
C PHE A 107 -19.61 -35.77 13.73
N HIS A 108 -19.61 -36.42 14.90
CA HIS A 108 -18.40 -36.70 15.66
C HIS A 108 -17.41 -37.60 14.88
N GLY A 109 -17.92 -38.54 14.06
CA GLY A 109 -17.10 -39.43 13.23
C GLY A 109 -16.28 -38.71 12.13
N LEU A 110 -16.60 -37.44 11.85
CA LEU A 110 -15.91 -36.61 10.88
C LEU A 110 -14.62 -35.97 11.41
N ARG A 111 -14.31 -36.13 12.71
CA ARG A 111 -13.04 -35.65 13.27
C ARG A 111 -11.88 -36.42 12.65
N LYS A 112 -10.80 -35.70 12.34
CA LYS A 112 -9.55 -36.23 11.79
C LYS A 112 -8.36 -35.46 12.40
N PRO A 113 -7.13 -35.99 12.33
CA PRO A 113 -5.95 -35.23 12.77
C PRO A 113 -5.75 -33.95 11.95
N GLY A 114 -5.52 -32.82 12.62
CA GLY A 114 -5.28 -31.51 12.03
C GLY A 114 -3.80 -31.24 11.72
N TRP A 115 -3.20 -32.00 10.81
CA TRP A 115 -1.77 -31.83 10.50
C TRP A 115 -1.49 -30.62 9.61
N LEU A 116 -0.51 -29.82 10.01
CA LEU A 116 0.02 -28.69 9.23
C LEU A 116 1.44 -29.01 8.74
N PRO A 117 1.59 -29.77 7.64
CA PRO A 117 2.91 -30.21 7.16
C PRO A 117 3.72 -29.09 6.49
N THR A 118 3.09 -27.97 6.15
CA THR A 118 3.75 -26.85 5.50
C THR A 118 4.60 -26.08 6.51
N ALA A 119 5.81 -25.69 6.13
CA ALA A 119 6.71 -24.93 7.00
C ALA A 119 6.32 -23.45 7.10
N VAL A 120 6.57 -22.83 8.24
CA VAL A 120 6.64 -21.37 8.39
C VAL A 120 7.99 -20.92 7.84
N VAL A 121 8.00 -19.89 7.00
CA VAL A 121 9.24 -19.33 6.44
C VAL A 121 9.56 -18.05 7.16
N LEU A 122 10.77 -17.95 7.71
CA LEU A 122 11.21 -16.79 8.48
C LEU A 122 12.65 -16.39 8.18
N ASN A 123 12.97 -15.16 8.56
CA ASN A 123 14.33 -14.66 8.64
C ASN A 123 14.72 -14.48 10.12
N ILE A 124 15.93 -14.92 10.48
CA ILE A 124 16.55 -14.67 11.78
C ILE A 124 17.38 -13.40 11.65
N LEU A 125 17.01 -12.37 12.42
CA LEU A 125 17.73 -11.11 12.44
C LEU A 125 19.06 -11.25 13.17
N THR A 126 20.09 -10.66 12.59
CA THR A 126 21.42 -10.54 13.14
C THR A 126 21.57 -9.23 13.91
N LYS A 127 22.65 -9.09 14.69
CA LYS A 127 22.96 -7.83 15.40
C LYS A 127 23.23 -6.66 14.46
N GLN A 128 23.56 -6.94 13.20
CA GLN A 128 23.85 -5.93 12.18
C GLN A 128 22.58 -5.45 11.48
N ASP A 129 21.50 -6.23 11.56
CA ASP A 129 20.24 -5.87 10.92
C ASP A 129 19.60 -4.68 11.64
N VAL A 130 19.47 -3.58 10.90
CA VAL A 130 18.70 -2.40 11.30
C VAL A 130 17.36 -2.43 10.57
N ARG A 131 16.29 -2.10 11.28
CA ARG A 131 14.93 -1.99 10.76
C ARG A 131 14.30 -0.72 11.31
N ASN A 132 13.96 0.25 10.45
CA ASN A 132 13.37 1.52 10.88
C ASN A 132 14.14 2.16 12.05
N GLU A 133 15.47 2.25 11.97
CA GLU A 133 16.33 2.79 13.04
C GLU A 133 16.36 1.97 14.35
N SER A 134 15.69 0.81 14.39
CA SER A 134 15.67 -0.14 15.51
C SER A 134 16.49 -1.41 15.23
N GLN A 135 16.99 -2.04 16.28
CA GLN A 135 17.75 -3.30 16.23
C GLN A 135 17.24 -4.28 17.29
N VAL A 136 17.49 -5.57 17.08
CA VAL A 136 17.25 -6.61 18.10
C VAL A 136 18.21 -6.36 19.28
N ALA A 137 17.67 -6.31 20.49
CA ALA A 137 18.51 -6.15 21.67
C ALA A 137 19.42 -7.38 21.84
N GLU A 138 20.65 -7.20 22.34
CA GLU A 138 21.59 -8.32 22.50
C GLU A 138 21.03 -9.46 23.37
N SER A 139 20.20 -9.12 24.37
CA SER A 139 19.53 -10.10 25.24
C SER A 139 18.45 -10.93 24.52
N ASP A 140 17.94 -10.44 23.39
CA ASP A 140 16.81 -11.02 22.67
C ASP A 140 17.23 -11.72 21.38
N LEU A 141 18.54 -11.68 21.05
CA LEU A 141 19.09 -12.30 19.86
C LEU A 141 18.90 -13.82 19.88
N ALA A 142 18.47 -14.34 18.73
CA ALA A 142 18.56 -15.75 18.42
C ALA A 142 19.75 -15.97 17.47
N VAL A 143 20.63 -16.93 17.78
CA VAL A 143 21.88 -17.12 17.03
C VAL A 143 22.08 -18.59 16.70
N ILE A 144 22.62 -18.86 15.52
CA ILE A 144 23.08 -20.20 15.15
C ILE A 144 24.48 -20.41 15.74
N VAL A 145 24.65 -21.48 16.52
CA VAL A 145 25.91 -21.85 17.17
C VAL A 145 26.24 -23.31 16.87
N ASP A 146 27.52 -23.66 16.88
CA ASP A 146 27.93 -25.06 16.80
C ASP A 146 27.60 -25.78 18.12
N GLY A 147 26.85 -26.87 18.01
CA GLY A 147 26.56 -27.81 19.09
C GLY A 147 27.36 -29.11 18.93
N GLU A 148 27.30 -29.97 19.94
CA GLU A 148 28.02 -31.25 19.94
C GLU A 148 27.59 -32.18 18.77
N ASN A 149 26.33 -32.11 18.36
CA ASN A 149 25.74 -32.95 17.31
C ASN A 149 25.41 -32.15 16.03
N GLY A 150 26.13 -31.05 15.79
CA GLY A 150 25.89 -30.14 14.66
C GLY A 150 25.30 -28.79 15.08
N PRO A 151 24.89 -27.95 14.11
CA PRO A 151 24.45 -26.60 14.39
C PRO A 151 23.15 -26.59 15.23
N CYS A 152 23.06 -25.61 16.11
CA CYS A 152 21.90 -25.37 16.97
C CYS A 152 21.46 -23.92 16.89
N LEU A 153 20.15 -23.70 16.93
CA LEU A 153 19.56 -22.40 17.22
C LEU A 153 19.59 -22.18 18.73
N GLN A 154 20.34 -21.18 19.16
CA GLN A 154 20.36 -20.69 20.53
C GLN A 154 19.31 -19.58 20.68
N LEU A 155 18.35 -19.80 21.57
CA LEU A 155 17.28 -18.85 21.89
C LEU A 155 17.67 -17.90 23.03
N PRO A 156 17.02 -16.73 23.17
CA PRO A 156 17.38 -15.70 24.16
C PRO A 156 17.05 -16.06 25.62
N TYR A 157 16.60 -17.28 25.89
CA TYR A 157 16.20 -17.74 27.22
C TYR A 157 16.55 -19.21 27.44
N THR A 158 16.53 -19.62 28.71
CA THR A 158 16.77 -21.02 29.13
C THR A 158 15.52 -21.90 28.95
N ALA A 159 14.34 -21.31 29.12
CA ALA A 159 13.04 -21.92 28.89
C ALA A 159 12.05 -20.83 28.50
N TRP A 160 11.19 -21.11 27.51
CA TRP A 160 10.14 -20.18 27.12
C TRP A 160 9.09 -20.06 28.23
N LYS A 161 8.55 -18.86 28.42
CA LYS A 161 7.45 -18.59 29.36
C LYS A 161 6.33 -17.88 28.63
N ASN A 162 5.10 -18.23 28.97
CA ASN A 162 3.92 -17.53 28.47
C ASN A 162 4.01 -16.05 28.90
N GLY A 163 3.98 -15.14 27.93
CA GLY A 163 4.19 -13.70 28.15
C GLY A 163 5.62 -13.20 27.87
N TRP A 164 6.55 -14.05 27.41
CA TRP A 164 7.81 -13.55 26.86
C TRP A 164 7.53 -12.59 25.70
N ALA A 165 8.23 -11.45 25.70
CA ALA A 165 8.17 -10.46 24.66
C ALA A 165 9.57 -9.86 24.45
N PRO A 166 9.93 -9.50 23.21
CA PRO A 166 11.18 -8.81 22.96
C PRO A 166 11.17 -7.42 23.60
N SER A 167 12.34 -6.97 24.03
CA SER A 167 12.57 -5.66 24.64
C SER A 167 12.42 -4.53 23.60
N LYS A 168 12.80 -4.79 22.34
CA LYS A 168 12.69 -3.87 21.21
C LYS A 168 12.14 -4.58 19.97
N LEU A 169 13.02 -4.90 19.03
CA LEU A 169 12.71 -5.62 17.79
C LEU A 169 12.70 -7.14 18.07
N PRO A 170 11.68 -7.89 17.60
CA PRO A 170 11.68 -9.35 17.68
C PRO A 170 12.86 -9.95 16.91
N PRO A 171 13.45 -11.07 17.36
CA PRO A 171 14.55 -11.72 16.65
C PRO A 171 14.16 -12.38 15.32
N PHE A 172 12.87 -12.66 15.08
CA PHE A 172 12.40 -13.29 13.84
C PHE A 172 11.47 -12.39 13.04
N GLU A 173 11.60 -12.42 11.71
CA GLU A 173 10.68 -11.83 10.75
C GLU A 173 9.98 -12.95 9.97
N ILE A 174 8.65 -13.03 10.01
CA ILE A 174 7.93 -14.07 9.25
C ILE A 174 7.69 -13.63 7.81
N ILE A 175 8.26 -14.39 6.88
CA ILE A 175 8.10 -14.21 5.44
C ILE A 175 6.80 -14.89 4.96
N ASP A 176 6.54 -16.14 5.40
CA ASP A 176 5.30 -16.87 5.09
C ASP A 176 4.80 -17.69 6.29
N GLY A 177 3.47 -17.78 6.44
CA GLY A 177 2.82 -18.59 7.48
C GLY A 177 2.22 -17.82 8.64
N GLN A 178 2.13 -16.49 8.56
CA GLN A 178 1.60 -15.62 9.62
C GLN A 178 0.18 -16.03 10.08
N HIS A 179 -0.71 -16.40 9.15
CA HIS A 179 -2.08 -16.84 9.49
C HIS A 179 -2.10 -18.12 10.33
N ARG A 180 -1.11 -19.00 10.11
CA ARG A 180 -0.97 -20.21 10.92
C ARG A 180 -0.60 -19.83 12.34
N LEU A 181 0.28 -18.85 12.54
CA LEU A 181 0.67 -18.40 13.88
C LEU A 181 -0.47 -17.68 14.63
N TRP A 182 -1.32 -16.92 13.94
CA TRP A 182 -2.50 -16.29 14.56
C TRP A 182 -3.54 -17.27 15.08
N ALA A 183 -3.66 -18.45 14.46
CA ALA A 183 -4.60 -19.48 14.88
C ALA A 183 -4.36 -19.99 16.32
N PHE A 184 -3.15 -19.79 16.86
CA PHE A 184 -2.74 -20.27 18.18
C PHE A 184 -2.91 -19.23 19.30
N ASP A 185 -3.63 -18.12 19.07
CA ASP A 185 -3.82 -17.04 20.05
C ASP A 185 -4.76 -17.42 21.22
N ASN A 186 -5.78 -18.25 20.96
CA ASN A 186 -6.89 -18.49 21.91
C ASN A 186 -7.10 -19.98 22.30
N ALA A 187 -6.28 -20.90 21.81
CA ALA A 187 -6.47 -22.32 22.06
C ALA A 187 -5.50 -22.82 23.15
N GLY A 188 -5.98 -22.86 24.40
CA GLY A 188 -5.22 -23.43 25.53
C GLY A 188 -4.80 -24.88 25.33
N SER A 189 -5.44 -25.62 24.42
CA SER A 189 -5.15 -27.01 24.08
C SER A 189 -3.97 -27.21 23.10
N LEU A 190 -3.37 -26.13 22.57
CA LEU A 190 -2.36 -26.21 21.50
C LEU A 190 -0.95 -25.75 21.92
N GLU A 191 -0.65 -25.71 23.22
CA GLU A 191 0.63 -25.18 23.74
C GLU A 191 1.87 -25.91 23.23
N THR A 192 1.77 -27.22 23.00
CA THR A 192 2.88 -28.07 22.53
C THR A 192 2.84 -28.34 21.03
N PHE A 193 1.93 -27.69 20.27
CA PHE A 193 1.82 -27.91 18.83
C PHE A 193 2.99 -27.25 18.11
N GLU A 194 3.89 -28.06 17.56
CA GLU A 194 5.06 -27.59 16.83
C GLU A 194 4.74 -27.35 15.35
N LEU A 195 5.36 -26.31 14.78
CA LEU A 195 5.34 -26.04 13.36
C LEU A 195 6.72 -26.29 12.77
N PRO A 196 6.82 -26.90 11.57
CA PRO A 196 8.07 -26.93 10.84
C PRO A 196 8.46 -25.51 10.42
N VAL A 197 9.74 -25.20 10.46
CA VAL A 197 10.29 -23.87 10.19
C VAL A 197 11.41 -23.98 9.17
N VAL A 198 11.35 -23.13 8.14
CA VAL A 198 12.44 -22.83 7.22
C VAL A 198 12.96 -21.44 7.58
N ALA A 199 14.21 -21.36 8.03
CA ALA A 199 14.81 -20.14 8.54
C ALA A 199 16.02 -19.71 7.70
N PHE A 200 15.97 -18.48 7.20
CA PHE A 200 17.12 -17.78 6.64
C PHE A 200 17.80 -16.96 7.74
N LEU A 201 19.07 -16.59 7.54
CA LEU A 201 19.85 -15.82 8.49
C LEU A 201 20.29 -14.50 7.86
N GLY A 202 19.93 -13.37 8.46
CA GLY A 202 20.32 -12.03 8.00
C GLY A 202 19.89 -11.76 6.56
N LEU A 203 18.73 -12.28 6.16
CA LEU A 203 18.22 -12.13 4.80
C LEU A 203 17.75 -10.69 4.58
N ASP A 204 18.33 -10.05 3.57
CA ASP A 204 18.00 -8.68 3.21
C ASP A 204 16.55 -8.54 2.74
N ILE A 205 15.96 -7.37 2.94
CA ILE A 205 14.51 -7.19 2.87
C ILE A 205 13.95 -7.43 1.45
N SER A 206 14.71 -7.12 0.39
CA SER A 206 14.30 -7.46 -0.99
C SER A 206 14.28 -8.96 -1.25
N TRP A 207 15.21 -9.73 -0.65
CA TRP A 207 15.19 -11.19 -0.76
C TRP A 207 14.02 -11.82 0.00
N GLN A 208 13.61 -11.23 1.13
CA GLN A 208 12.38 -11.64 1.81
C GLN A 208 11.15 -11.41 0.93
N ALA A 209 11.07 -10.26 0.25
CA ALA A 209 10.00 -9.95 -0.69
C ALA A 209 10.00 -10.92 -1.89
N TYR A 210 11.18 -11.26 -2.42
CA TYR A 210 11.33 -12.27 -3.49
C TYR A 210 10.82 -13.65 -3.05
N LEU A 211 11.19 -14.13 -1.87
CA LEU A 211 10.71 -15.41 -1.34
C LEU A 211 9.19 -15.39 -1.15
N PHE A 212 8.66 -14.30 -0.59
CA PHE A 212 7.21 -14.13 -0.46
C PHE A 212 6.49 -14.27 -1.81
N TRP A 213 6.98 -13.55 -2.83
CA TRP A 213 6.41 -13.55 -4.18
C TRP A 213 6.45 -14.94 -4.81
N THR A 214 7.60 -15.61 -4.77
CA THR A 214 7.79 -16.92 -5.40
C THR A 214 6.97 -18.02 -4.73
N ILE A 215 6.76 -17.93 -3.42
CA ILE A 215 5.96 -18.90 -2.66
C ILE A 215 4.45 -18.69 -2.87
N ASN A 216 3.99 -17.44 -2.95
CA ASN A 216 2.55 -17.12 -2.89
C ASN A 216 1.94 -16.71 -4.24
N ILE A 217 2.66 -16.01 -5.10
CA ILE A 217 2.11 -15.39 -6.32
C ILE A 217 2.39 -16.24 -7.54
N LYS A 218 3.62 -16.71 -7.73
CA LYS A 218 3.99 -17.53 -8.89
C LYS A 218 3.06 -18.76 -9.07
N PRO A 219 2.65 -19.47 -8.00
CA PRO A 219 1.69 -20.57 -8.12
C PRO A 219 0.21 -20.14 -8.30
N LYS A 220 -0.07 -18.87 -8.62
CA LYS A 220 -1.41 -18.24 -8.71
C LYS A 220 -2.28 -18.43 -7.45
N ARG A 221 -1.70 -18.43 -6.25
CA ARG A 221 -2.47 -18.60 -5.00
C ARG A 221 -3.03 -17.29 -4.44
N ILE A 222 -2.46 -16.16 -4.83
CA ILE A 222 -2.88 -14.82 -4.37
C ILE A 222 -2.87 -13.85 -5.58
N ASN A 223 -3.80 -12.87 -5.57
CA ASN A 223 -3.86 -11.80 -6.58
C ASN A 223 -2.57 -10.94 -6.52
N PRO A 224 -1.89 -10.69 -7.65
CA PRO A 224 -0.70 -9.82 -7.71
C PRO A 224 -0.89 -8.46 -7.06
N SER A 225 -2.03 -7.76 -7.24
CA SER A 225 -2.27 -6.45 -6.61
C SER A 225 -2.23 -6.54 -5.08
N LEU A 226 -2.75 -7.63 -4.51
CA LEU A 226 -2.65 -7.90 -3.08
C LEU A 226 -1.19 -8.13 -2.66
N ALA A 227 -0.36 -8.75 -3.50
CA ALA A 227 1.07 -8.93 -3.21
C ALA A 227 1.81 -7.60 -3.02
N PHE A 228 1.55 -6.62 -3.88
CA PHE A 228 2.17 -5.29 -3.80
C PHE A 228 1.59 -4.41 -2.68
N ASP A 229 0.39 -4.74 -2.15
CA ASP A 229 -0.07 -4.20 -0.87
C ASP A 229 0.68 -4.80 0.30
N LEU A 230 0.92 -6.12 0.23
CA LEU A 230 1.56 -6.88 1.30
C LEU A 230 3.07 -6.70 1.36
N TYR A 231 3.71 -6.39 0.23
CA TYR A 231 5.14 -6.09 0.14
C TYR A 231 5.35 -4.88 -0.77
N PRO A 232 5.19 -3.65 -0.23
CA PRO A 232 5.37 -2.41 -0.99
C PRO A 232 6.74 -2.30 -1.66
N LEU A 233 7.78 -2.92 -1.09
CA LEU A 233 9.13 -2.99 -1.66
C LEU A 233 9.18 -3.69 -3.02
N LEU A 234 8.24 -4.59 -3.32
CA LEU A 234 8.14 -5.19 -4.66
C LEU A 234 7.96 -4.14 -5.77
N ARG A 235 7.49 -2.93 -5.43
CA ARG A 235 7.32 -1.82 -6.38
C ARG A 235 8.66 -1.18 -6.81
N ASN A 236 9.76 -1.52 -6.14
CA ASN A 236 11.12 -1.05 -6.46
C ASN A 236 12.00 -2.13 -7.13
N GLU A 237 11.49 -3.34 -7.27
CA GLU A 237 12.30 -4.47 -7.71
C GLU A 237 12.43 -4.52 -9.25
N ASP A 238 13.60 -4.15 -9.77
CA ASP A 238 13.90 -4.10 -11.22
C ASP A 238 13.61 -5.43 -11.95
N TRP A 239 13.76 -6.58 -11.26
CA TRP A 239 13.47 -7.89 -11.84
C TRP A 239 11.98 -8.13 -12.07
N LEU A 240 11.10 -7.44 -11.35
CA LEU A 240 9.67 -7.43 -11.63
C LEU A 240 9.35 -6.46 -12.76
N GLU A 241 10.04 -5.33 -12.87
CA GLU A 241 9.83 -4.36 -13.95
C GLU A 241 10.14 -4.94 -15.34
N GLN A 242 11.18 -5.78 -15.43
CA GLN A 242 11.56 -6.47 -16.67
C GLN A 242 10.65 -7.64 -17.02
N ALA A 243 9.80 -8.08 -16.09
CA ALA A 243 8.80 -9.10 -16.32
C ALA A 243 7.43 -8.46 -16.66
N GLU A 244 6.68 -9.06 -17.59
CA GLU A 244 5.33 -8.59 -18.00
C GLU A 244 4.37 -8.36 -16.80
N SER A 245 4.64 -8.99 -15.66
CA SER A 245 3.87 -8.88 -14.41
C SER A 245 3.77 -7.48 -13.80
N HIS A 246 4.74 -6.58 -13.98
CA HIS A 246 4.69 -5.26 -13.33
C HIS A 246 3.78 -4.27 -14.07
N VAL A 247 3.72 -4.36 -15.41
CA VAL A 247 2.74 -3.62 -16.22
C VAL A 247 1.33 -4.02 -15.81
N VAL A 248 1.09 -5.33 -15.67
CA VAL A 248 -0.21 -5.87 -15.22
C VAL A 248 -0.56 -5.37 -13.83
N TYR A 249 0.39 -5.30 -12.90
CA TYR A 249 0.14 -4.73 -11.57
C TYR A 249 -0.30 -3.26 -11.62
N ARG A 250 0.46 -2.40 -12.32
CA ARG A 250 0.19 -0.96 -12.35
C ARG A 250 -1.17 -0.68 -12.96
N GLU A 251 -1.53 -1.38 -14.03
CA GLU A 251 -2.85 -1.29 -14.65
C GLU A 251 -3.94 -1.81 -13.71
N THR A 252 -3.77 -2.99 -13.11
CA THR A 252 -4.73 -3.56 -12.15
C THR A 252 -4.93 -2.62 -10.97
N ARG A 253 -3.86 -2.06 -10.41
CA ARG A 253 -3.92 -1.12 -9.29
C ARG A 253 -4.66 0.15 -9.66
N ALA A 254 -4.33 0.74 -10.80
CA ALA A 254 -5.00 1.94 -11.28
C ALA A 254 -6.48 1.68 -11.59
N GLN A 255 -6.82 0.48 -12.10
CA GLN A 255 -8.20 0.04 -12.29
C GLN A 255 -8.95 -0.06 -10.95
N GLU A 256 -8.39 -0.77 -9.97
CA GLU A 256 -9.02 -0.93 -8.66
C GLU A 256 -9.24 0.43 -7.96
N LEU A 257 -8.29 1.36 -8.06
CA LEU A 257 -8.45 2.73 -7.53
C LEU A 257 -9.54 3.52 -8.28
N THR A 258 -9.63 3.35 -9.59
CA THR A 258 -10.68 3.98 -10.42
C THR A 258 -12.06 3.45 -10.05
N GLU A 259 -12.19 2.14 -9.84
CA GLU A 259 -13.44 1.50 -9.39
C GLU A 259 -13.87 2.01 -8.01
N ILE A 260 -12.94 2.20 -7.07
CA ILE A 260 -13.24 2.79 -5.77
C ILE A 260 -13.70 4.25 -5.92
N LEU A 261 -12.99 5.07 -6.71
CA LEU A 261 -13.39 6.45 -6.97
C LEU A 261 -14.78 6.56 -7.60
N TRP A 262 -15.18 5.60 -8.43
CA TRP A 262 -16.50 5.55 -9.05
C TRP A 262 -17.60 5.01 -8.13
N SER A 263 -17.32 3.99 -7.32
CA SER A 263 -18.33 3.27 -6.52
C SER A 263 -18.50 3.78 -5.09
N PHE A 264 -17.55 4.56 -4.55
CA PHE A 264 -17.59 5.04 -3.18
C PHE A 264 -18.49 6.27 -3.01
N PRO A 265 -19.56 6.25 -2.18
CA PRO A 265 -20.55 7.34 -2.12
C PRO A 265 -20.01 8.73 -1.77
N GLU A 266 -19.00 8.85 -0.88
CA GLU A 266 -18.41 10.16 -0.55
C GLU A 266 -17.40 10.65 -1.60
N SER A 267 -17.09 9.84 -2.62
CA SER A 267 -16.18 10.26 -3.69
C SER A 267 -16.81 11.37 -4.53
N PRO A 268 -16.08 12.46 -4.84
CA PRO A 268 -16.50 13.44 -5.83
C PRO A 268 -16.78 12.87 -7.23
N TRP A 269 -16.25 11.68 -7.51
CA TRP A 269 -16.42 10.95 -8.76
C TRP A 269 -17.42 9.80 -8.67
N TYR A 270 -18.18 9.72 -7.56
CA TYR A 270 -19.23 8.72 -7.39
C TYR A 270 -20.19 8.76 -8.57
N ASP A 271 -20.25 7.65 -9.31
CA ASP A 271 -21.09 7.49 -10.50
C ASP A 271 -20.83 8.55 -11.60
N ARG A 272 -19.58 9.05 -11.68
CA ARG A 272 -19.14 10.11 -12.62
C ARG A 272 -17.86 9.74 -13.38
N ILE A 273 -17.71 8.44 -13.66
CA ILE A 273 -16.64 7.88 -14.49
C ILE A 273 -17.34 7.02 -15.55
N ASN A 274 -16.94 7.20 -16.81
CA ASN A 274 -17.49 6.41 -17.91
C ASN A 274 -16.84 5.01 -17.91
N MET A 275 -17.42 4.10 -17.14
CA MET A 275 -16.92 2.74 -16.91
C MET A 275 -17.04 1.85 -18.16
N LEU A 276 -18.02 2.10 -19.02
CA LEU A 276 -18.32 1.25 -20.18
C LEU A 276 -17.80 1.81 -21.51
N GLY A 277 -17.16 2.99 -21.50
CA GLY A 277 -16.64 3.64 -22.70
C GLY A 277 -17.73 4.14 -23.66
N GLU A 278 -18.93 4.40 -23.15
CA GLU A 278 -20.09 4.81 -23.94
C GLU A 278 -19.88 6.19 -24.56
N ARG A 279 -20.18 6.33 -25.86
CA ARG A 279 -20.02 7.61 -26.58
C ARG A 279 -20.91 8.73 -26.06
N GLN A 280 -22.06 8.38 -25.47
CA GLN A 280 -23.04 9.33 -24.95
C GLN A 280 -22.73 9.76 -23.51
N ASN A 281 -21.82 9.06 -22.83
CA ASN A 281 -21.42 9.37 -21.48
C ASN A 281 -20.28 10.41 -21.52
N ARG A 282 -20.60 11.61 -21.06
CA ARG A 282 -19.72 12.80 -21.04
C ARG A 282 -18.56 12.72 -20.05
N TRP A 283 -18.59 11.79 -19.10
CA TRP A 283 -17.54 11.65 -18.10
C TRP A 283 -16.25 11.07 -18.69
N VAL A 284 -15.13 11.33 -18.03
CA VAL A 284 -13.83 10.75 -18.40
C VAL A 284 -13.92 9.23 -18.35
N THR A 285 -13.40 8.56 -19.37
CA THR A 285 -13.45 7.09 -19.49
C THR A 285 -12.60 6.40 -18.45
N GLN A 286 -12.97 5.18 -18.07
CA GLN A 286 -12.16 4.33 -17.19
C GLN A 286 -10.72 4.18 -17.72
N SER A 287 -10.56 3.98 -19.04
CA SER A 287 -9.23 3.90 -19.67
C SER A 287 -8.40 5.16 -19.46
N ALA A 288 -9.00 6.35 -19.56
CA ALA A 288 -8.33 7.62 -19.33
C ALA A 288 -7.92 7.78 -17.85
N TRP A 289 -8.79 7.40 -16.91
CA TRP A 289 -8.46 7.36 -15.48
C TRP A 289 -7.29 6.41 -15.15
N ILE A 290 -7.34 5.18 -15.67
CA ILE A 290 -6.28 4.17 -15.49
C ILE A 290 -4.95 4.72 -16.02
N LYS A 291 -4.95 5.25 -17.24
CA LYS A 291 -3.75 5.88 -17.84
C LYS A 291 -3.25 7.05 -16.99
N SER A 292 -4.15 7.90 -16.49
CA SER A 292 -3.78 9.06 -15.69
C SER A 292 -3.17 8.69 -14.35
N LEU A 293 -3.73 7.72 -13.63
CA LEU A 293 -3.13 7.18 -12.41
C LEU A 293 -1.80 6.48 -12.68
N ALA A 294 -1.70 5.68 -13.75
CA ALA A 294 -0.47 4.98 -14.12
C ALA A 294 0.69 5.93 -14.48
N ALA A 295 0.40 7.11 -15.01
CA ALA A 295 1.42 8.12 -15.34
C ALA A 295 1.70 9.13 -14.22
N THR A 296 0.95 9.07 -13.11
CA THR A 296 1.09 9.99 -11.97
C THR A 296 1.37 9.18 -10.70
N PHE A 297 0.35 8.84 -9.92
CA PHE A 297 0.47 8.20 -8.63
C PHE A 297 1.07 6.79 -8.67
N VAL A 298 0.79 5.99 -9.71
CA VAL A 298 1.30 4.60 -9.86
C VAL A 298 2.49 4.55 -10.83
N ARG A 299 3.11 5.70 -11.10
CA ARG A 299 4.29 5.80 -11.98
C ARG A 299 5.49 5.10 -11.33
N SER A 300 6.16 4.22 -12.08
CA SER A 300 7.47 3.71 -11.68
C SER A 300 8.50 4.82 -11.71
N TRP A 301 9.45 4.78 -10.79
CA TRP A 301 10.60 5.67 -10.88
C TRP A 301 11.55 5.13 -11.96
N ASP A 302 11.93 5.97 -12.92
CA ASP A 302 12.84 5.56 -13.99
C ASP A 302 14.21 6.24 -13.79
N ARG A 303 15.21 5.41 -13.48
CA ARG A 303 16.61 5.81 -13.26
C ARG A 303 17.22 6.53 -14.47
N ARG A 304 16.72 6.29 -15.68
CA ARG A 304 17.24 6.87 -16.93
C ARG A 304 16.66 8.24 -17.24
N SER A 305 15.42 8.50 -16.82
CA SER A 305 14.74 9.75 -17.14
C SER A 305 14.98 10.84 -16.09
N GLY A 306 15.42 10.48 -14.87
CA GLY A 306 15.62 11.44 -13.77
C GLY A 306 14.33 12.13 -13.30
N THR A 307 13.16 11.68 -13.79
CA THR A 307 11.86 12.27 -13.44
C THR A 307 11.33 11.71 -12.12
N SER A 308 10.56 12.51 -11.40
CA SER A 308 9.85 12.11 -10.18
C SER A 308 9.05 10.81 -10.38
N GLY A 309 9.03 9.92 -9.40
CA GLY A 309 8.17 8.73 -9.41
C GLY A 309 6.70 9.05 -9.10
N GLY A 310 5.93 7.99 -8.85
CA GLY A 310 4.57 8.07 -8.34
C GLY A 310 4.51 7.81 -6.84
N LEU A 311 3.66 8.51 -6.11
CA LEU A 311 3.53 8.37 -4.65
C LEU A 311 3.13 6.95 -4.21
N PHE A 312 2.38 6.23 -5.05
CA PHE A 312 1.97 4.84 -4.87
C PHE A 312 2.85 3.85 -5.65
N GLY A 313 3.75 4.36 -6.49
CA GLY A 313 4.73 3.59 -7.24
C GLY A 313 6.06 3.44 -6.52
N GLY A 314 7.09 2.99 -7.25
CA GLY A 314 8.44 2.87 -6.72
C GLY A 314 9.17 4.20 -6.50
N ARG A 315 10.27 4.17 -5.76
CA ARG A 315 11.14 5.33 -5.45
C ARG A 315 12.60 5.09 -5.78
N SER A 316 13.31 6.18 -6.07
CA SER A 316 14.78 6.20 -6.17
C SER A 316 15.45 5.93 -4.83
N LYS A 317 16.69 5.41 -4.89
CA LYS A 317 17.64 5.31 -3.76
C LYS A 317 17.81 6.61 -2.96
N THR A 318 17.69 7.78 -3.61
CA THR A 318 17.92 9.09 -2.99
C THR A 318 16.66 9.74 -2.42
N GLU A 319 15.48 9.16 -2.66
CA GLU A 319 14.17 9.76 -2.36
C GLU A 319 13.40 9.02 -1.24
N GLY A 320 14.07 8.07 -0.57
CA GLY A 320 13.60 7.36 0.62
C GLY A 320 12.70 6.14 0.34
N GLU A 321 12.14 5.57 1.41
CA GLU A 321 11.35 4.33 1.39
C GLU A 321 10.01 4.47 0.64
N VAL A 322 9.58 3.37 0.02
CA VAL A 322 8.25 3.25 -0.62
C VAL A 322 7.16 3.35 0.45
N LEU A 323 6.12 4.13 0.17
CA LEU A 323 4.98 4.21 1.08
C LEU A 323 4.25 2.87 1.12
N GLY A 324 4.19 2.28 2.32
CA GLY A 324 3.43 1.07 2.60
C GLY A 324 1.91 1.27 2.66
N TRP A 325 1.39 2.30 2.00
CA TRP A 325 -0.05 2.56 2.00
C TRP A 325 -0.80 1.44 1.30
N SER A 326 -1.81 0.92 1.99
CA SER A 326 -2.75 -0.05 1.45
C SER A 326 -3.58 0.58 0.34
N ARG A 327 -4.26 -0.26 -0.47
CA ARG A 327 -5.23 0.23 -1.46
C ARG A 327 -6.30 1.15 -0.86
N ALA A 328 -6.79 0.85 0.35
CA ALA A 328 -7.80 1.69 1.02
C ALA A 328 -7.24 3.07 1.39
N GLN A 329 -6.00 3.14 1.86
CA GLN A 329 -5.31 4.42 2.13
C GLN A 329 -5.05 5.22 0.85
N GLN A 330 -4.60 4.55 -0.21
CA GLN A 330 -4.40 5.19 -1.52
C GLN A 330 -5.70 5.80 -2.05
N ALA A 331 -6.81 5.04 -1.97
CA ALA A 331 -8.12 5.54 -2.36
C ALA A 331 -8.60 6.69 -1.47
N ALA A 332 -8.49 6.56 -0.15
CA ALA A 332 -8.86 7.62 0.81
C ALA A 332 -8.09 8.92 0.55
N PHE A 333 -6.79 8.83 0.24
CA PHE A 333 -5.98 9.97 -0.15
C PHE A 333 -6.53 10.66 -1.41
N LEU A 334 -6.78 9.90 -2.48
CA LEU A 334 -7.32 10.44 -3.73
C LEU A 334 -8.71 11.07 -3.53
N ILE A 335 -9.59 10.41 -2.79
CA ILE A 335 -10.94 10.90 -2.47
C ILE A 335 -10.84 12.22 -1.70
N PHE A 336 -10.03 12.27 -0.65
CA PHE A 336 -9.85 13.49 0.15
C PHE A 336 -9.24 14.63 -0.66
N ALA A 337 -8.26 14.34 -1.54
CA ALA A 337 -7.67 15.32 -2.43
C ALA A 337 -8.69 15.93 -3.39
N TRP A 338 -9.49 15.08 -4.05
CA TRP A 338 -10.55 15.54 -4.94
C TRP A 338 -11.65 16.28 -4.19
N ASP A 339 -12.03 15.84 -3.00
CA ASP A 339 -13.08 16.49 -2.20
C ASP A 339 -12.62 17.86 -1.68
N SER A 340 -11.35 17.97 -1.28
CA SER A 340 -10.72 19.25 -0.93
C SER A 340 -10.75 20.21 -2.10
N PHE A 341 -10.44 19.74 -3.32
CA PHE A 341 -10.49 20.56 -4.53
C PHE A 341 -11.92 20.96 -4.91
N ARG A 342 -12.87 20.02 -4.85
CA ARG A 342 -14.30 20.30 -5.08
C ARG A 342 -14.82 21.36 -4.11
N LYS A 343 -14.49 21.26 -2.81
CA LYS A 343 -14.86 22.24 -1.79
C LYS A 343 -14.21 23.61 -2.06
N ALA A 344 -12.94 23.63 -2.45
CA ALA A 344 -12.24 24.87 -2.80
C ALA A 344 -12.85 25.56 -4.03
N VAL A 345 -13.20 24.81 -5.07
CA VAL A 345 -13.91 25.33 -6.26
C VAL A 345 -15.28 25.88 -5.85
N ASN A 346 -16.06 25.13 -5.05
CA ASN A 346 -17.36 25.60 -4.55
C ASN A 346 -17.26 26.91 -3.75
N ALA A 347 -16.19 27.07 -2.97
CA ALA A 347 -15.93 28.30 -2.24
C ALA A 347 -15.40 29.46 -3.12
N SER A 348 -14.87 29.18 -4.32
CA SER A 348 -14.28 30.21 -5.20
C SER A 348 -15.31 31.24 -5.66
N ARG A 349 -14.90 32.50 -5.60
CA ARG A 349 -15.64 33.66 -6.13
C ARG A 349 -14.98 34.26 -7.37
N ASP A 350 -13.99 33.58 -7.93
CA ASP A 350 -13.24 34.06 -9.09
C ASP A 350 -14.13 34.15 -10.33
N ALA A 351 -13.74 35.01 -11.28
CA ALA A 351 -14.53 35.26 -12.49
C ALA A 351 -14.82 33.99 -13.29
N TRP A 352 -13.88 33.03 -13.34
CA TRP A 352 -14.05 31.78 -14.07
C TRP A 352 -15.14 30.89 -13.47
N SER A 353 -15.18 30.77 -12.13
CA SER A 353 -16.10 29.88 -11.42
C SER A 353 -17.51 30.47 -11.42
N GLN A 354 -17.62 31.79 -11.27
CA GLN A 354 -18.90 32.50 -11.42
C GLN A 354 -19.44 32.40 -12.85
N ALA A 355 -18.59 32.47 -13.87
CA ALA A 355 -19.02 32.34 -15.27
C ALA A 355 -19.65 30.98 -15.56
N LEU A 356 -19.06 29.89 -15.08
CA LEU A 356 -19.59 28.53 -15.30
C LEU A 356 -20.85 28.21 -14.50
N ARG A 357 -21.15 28.95 -13.43
CA ARG A 357 -22.38 28.82 -12.63
C ARG A 357 -23.57 29.54 -13.24
N ARG A 358 -23.34 30.45 -14.20
CA ARG A 358 -24.42 31.13 -14.90
C ARG A 358 -25.00 30.16 -15.93
N PRO A 359 -26.34 30.06 -16.04
CA PRO A 359 -26.95 29.28 -17.10
C PRO A 359 -26.55 29.86 -18.46
N PRO A 360 -26.20 29.03 -19.46
CA PRO A 360 -25.95 29.51 -20.82
C PRO A 360 -27.21 30.21 -21.35
N GLN A 361 -27.04 31.41 -21.90
CA GLN A 361 -28.16 32.24 -22.34
C GLN A 361 -28.79 31.76 -23.65
N ASP A 362 -28.04 31.01 -24.48
CA ASP A 362 -28.49 30.36 -25.71
C ASP A 362 -27.51 29.23 -26.06
N ASP A 363 -27.92 27.96 -25.97
CA ASP A 363 -27.20 26.87 -26.62
C ASP A 363 -28.16 25.73 -26.98
N GLU A 364 -28.88 25.88 -28.10
CA GLU A 364 -29.79 24.87 -28.65
C GLU A 364 -29.08 23.54 -29.02
N ASN A 365 -27.74 23.50 -29.05
CA ASN A 365 -26.98 22.34 -29.51
C ASN A 365 -26.17 21.59 -28.42
N ARG A 366 -26.17 22.05 -27.16
CA ARG A 366 -25.60 21.32 -26.00
C ARG A 366 -26.44 21.52 -24.74
N ALA A 367 -27.76 21.47 -24.89
CA ALA A 367 -28.67 21.48 -23.76
C ALA A 367 -28.25 20.43 -22.72
N TRP A 368 -28.04 20.87 -21.49
CA TRP A 368 -27.80 20.02 -20.33
C TRP A 368 -28.82 18.87 -20.33
N ARG A 369 -28.38 17.61 -20.33
CA ARG A 369 -29.32 16.54 -20.03
C ARG A 369 -29.68 16.67 -18.54
N PRO A 370 -30.97 16.69 -18.17
CA PRO A 370 -31.39 16.81 -16.77
C PRO A 370 -30.73 15.78 -15.83
N ASP A 371 -30.36 14.61 -16.36
CA ASP A 371 -29.72 13.52 -15.61
C ASP A 371 -28.22 13.74 -15.33
N ASP A 372 -27.58 14.73 -15.97
CA ASP A 372 -26.11 14.93 -15.90
C ASP A 372 -25.65 15.80 -14.73
N VAL A 373 -26.56 16.51 -14.07
CA VAL A 373 -26.26 17.41 -12.94
C VAL A 373 -27.12 16.96 -11.75
N LYS A 374 -26.51 16.31 -10.77
CA LYS A 374 -27.23 15.88 -9.58
C LYS A 374 -27.58 17.11 -8.74
N ALA A 375 -28.69 17.05 -8.01
CA ALA A 375 -29.09 18.12 -7.10
C ALA A 375 -27.94 18.44 -6.12
N GLY A 376 -27.47 19.68 -6.12
CA GLY A 376 -26.33 20.13 -5.30
C GLY A 376 -24.96 20.09 -5.99
N ASP A 377 -24.87 19.69 -7.26
CA ASP A 377 -23.64 19.79 -8.05
C ASP A 377 -23.28 21.27 -8.33
N ASP A 378 -22.01 21.62 -8.12
CA ASP A 378 -21.48 22.93 -8.51
C ASP A 378 -21.04 22.89 -9.99
N LEU A 379 -21.67 23.71 -10.83
CA LEU A 379 -21.38 23.79 -12.26
C LEU A 379 -19.95 24.28 -12.57
N ALA A 380 -19.32 25.04 -11.66
CA ALA A 380 -17.91 25.38 -11.81
C ALA A 380 -17.02 24.13 -11.82
N PHE A 381 -17.42 23.08 -11.10
CA PHE A 381 -16.73 21.80 -11.09
C PHE A 381 -17.24 20.89 -12.20
N TYR A 382 -18.56 20.66 -12.26
CA TYR A 382 -19.18 19.61 -13.05
C TYR A 382 -19.79 20.07 -14.38
N SER A 383 -19.53 21.27 -14.91
CA SER A 383 -20.06 21.63 -16.24
C SER A 383 -19.28 20.97 -17.39
N PRO A 384 -19.90 20.76 -18.57
CA PRO A 384 -19.18 20.37 -19.79
C PRO A 384 -18.09 21.37 -20.23
N HIS A 385 -18.18 22.61 -19.74
CA HIS A 385 -17.21 23.67 -20.01
C HIS A 385 -16.14 23.79 -18.91
N SER A 386 -16.17 22.91 -17.91
CA SER A 386 -15.12 22.77 -16.92
C SER A 386 -14.04 21.83 -17.43
N LEU A 387 -12.80 22.30 -17.44
CA LEU A 387 -11.63 21.51 -17.77
C LEU A 387 -11.41 20.40 -16.74
N ILE A 388 -11.91 20.54 -15.51
CA ILE A 388 -11.76 19.56 -14.41
C ILE A 388 -12.32 18.19 -14.80
N VAL A 389 -13.44 18.15 -15.51
CA VAL A 389 -14.12 16.92 -15.94
C VAL A 389 -13.64 16.40 -17.30
N THR A 390 -12.52 16.93 -17.80
CA THR A 390 -11.84 16.42 -19.00
C THR A 390 -10.66 15.53 -18.61
N ASP A 391 -10.22 14.67 -19.54
CA ASP A 391 -9.03 13.83 -19.33
C ASP A 391 -7.78 14.67 -19.02
N GLN A 392 -7.62 15.82 -19.67
CA GLN A 392 -6.52 16.74 -19.38
C GLN A 392 -6.61 17.30 -17.96
N GLY A 393 -7.79 17.75 -17.51
CA GLY A 393 -7.96 18.28 -16.16
C GLY A 393 -7.73 17.24 -15.06
N VAL A 394 -8.31 16.04 -15.22
CA VAL A 394 -8.06 14.90 -14.32
C VAL A 394 -6.57 14.62 -14.23
N ARG A 395 -5.90 14.48 -15.38
CA ARG A 395 -4.46 14.21 -15.40
C ARG A 395 -3.64 15.34 -14.80
N GLY A 396 -3.96 16.60 -15.12
CA GLY A 396 -3.25 17.78 -14.61
C GLY A 396 -3.33 17.88 -13.10
N PHE A 397 -4.54 17.73 -12.53
CA PHE A 397 -4.74 17.71 -11.08
C PHE A 397 -3.94 16.60 -10.40
N LEU A 398 -4.08 15.36 -10.90
CA LEU A 398 -3.38 14.21 -10.33
C LEU A 398 -1.86 14.35 -10.41
N HIS A 399 -1.35 14.90 -11.51
CA HIS A 399 0.09 15.06 -11.71
C HIS A 399 0.68 16.09 -10.75
N VAL A 400 0.06 17.26 -10.61
CA VAL A 400 0.53 18.31 -9.70
C VAL A 400 0.43 17.86 -8.24
N MET A 401 -0.68 17.21 -7.87
CA MET A 401 -0.85 16.65 -6.53
C MET A 401 0.23 15.60 -6.23
N ASN A 402 0.47 14.68 -7.17
CA ASN A 402 1.52 13.67 -7.04
C ASN A 402 2.90 14.29 -6.87
N ASP A 403 3.31 15.19 -7.78
CA ASP A 403 4.69 15.69 -7.79
C ASP A 403 5.03 16.50 -6.53
N LEU A 404 4.08 17.32 -6.05
CA LEU A 404 4.24 18.07 -4.81
C LEU A 404 4.37 17.15 -3.60
N PHE A 405 3.53 16.11 -3.50
CA PHE A 405 3.61 15.15 -2.40
C PHE A 405 4.84 14.25 -2.49
N TYR A 406 5.21 13.82 -3.69
CA TYR A 406 6.38 12.99 -3.93
C TYR A 406 7.65 13.70 -3.45
N GLN A 407 7.82 14.98 -3.82
CA GLN A 407 8.94 15.80 -3.38
C GLN A 407 8.95 16.02 -1.86
N ARG A 408 7.78 16.10 -1.22
CA ARG A 408 7.63 16.45 0.20
C ARG A 408 7.48 15.26 1.14
N ALA A 409 7.42 14.04 0.60
CA ALA A 409 6.99 12.88 1.36
C ALA A 409 7.87 12.58 2.59
N ALA A 410 9.20 12.68 2.44
CA ALA A 410 10.15 12.44 3.53
C ALA A 410 9.98 13.50 4.64
N VAL A 411 9.93 14.78 4.26
CA VAL A 411 9.74 15.90 5.20
C VAL A 411 8.40 15.82 5.93
N MET A 412 7.36 15.36 5.24
CA MET A 412 6.01 15.22 5.80
C MET A 412 5.80 13.90 6.57
N LYS A 413 6.80 13.01 6.58
CA LYS A 413 6.73 11.68 7.23
C LYS A 413 5.45 10.92 6.87
N LEU A 414 5.15 10.86 5.57
CA LEU A 414 3.92 10.21 5.07
C LEU A 414 3.81 8.72 5.44
N ASN A 415 4.95 8.07 5.70
CA ASN A 415 5.05 6.70 6.21
C ASN A 415 4.46 6.53 7.63
N ASN A 416 4.22 7.61 8.37
CA ASN A 416 3.60 7.55 9.69
C ASN A 416 2.08 7.30 9.64
N TRP A 417 1.42 7.54 8.50
CA TRP A 417 0.01 7.19 8.34
C TRP A 417 -0.12 5.69 8.09
N ARG A 418 -0.47 4.95 9.14
CA ARG A 418 -0.60 3.49 9.13
C ARG A 418 -2.07 3.06 8.93
N PRO A 419 -2.31 1.93 8.24
CA PRO A 419 -3.66 1.42 8.04
C PRO A 419 -4.32 1.01 9.35
N ASP A 420 -5.64 1.10 9.42
CA ASP A 420 -6.44 0.65 10.57
C ASP A 420 -6.39 -0.89 10.69
N GLU A 421 -6.03 -1.38 11.88
CA GLU A 421 -5.87 -2.80 12.22
C GLU A 421 -7.21 -3.57 12.24
N ARG A 422 -8.35 -2.86 12.21
CA ARG A 422 -9.68 -3.47 12.14
C ARG A 422 -9.97 -3.94 10.72
N SER A 423 -9.54 -5.15 10.40
CA SER A 423 -9.90 -5.83 9.15
C SER A 423 -11.43 -5.94 9.04
N THR A 424 -12.02 -5.27 8.05
CA THR A 424 -13.34 -5.63 7.57
C THR A 424 -13.19 -6.23 6.19
N ALA A 425 -13.78 -7.40 5.97
CA ALA A 425 -13.89 -8.02 4.65
C ALA A 425 -14.64 -7.12 3.63
N ASN A 426 -15.26 -6.02 4.09
CA ASN A 426 -15.92 -5.02 3.25
C ASN A 426 -14.92 -3.93 2.78
N PRO A 427 -14.63 -3.82 1.47
CA PRO A 427 -13.77 -2.78 0.90
C PRO A 427 -14.26 -1.36 1.13
N VAL A 428 -15.59 -1.13 1.13
CA VAL A 428 -16.19 0.21 1.35
C VAL A 428 -15.91 0.68 2.77
N GLY A 429 -16.18 -0.19 3.75
CA GLY A 429 -15.92 0.13 5.16
C GLY A 429 -14.44 0.36 5.46
N ALA A 430 -13.53 -0.29 4.72
CA ALA A 430 -12.10 -0.03 4.84
C ALA A 430 -11.74 1.40 4.37
N VAL A 431 -12.26 1.84 3.22
CA VAL A 431 -12.03 3.20 2.70
C VAL A 431 -12.61 4.27 3.63
N GLU A 432 -13.80 4.07 4.19
CA GLU A 432 -14.42 5.00 5.16
C GLU A 432 -13.52 5.24 6.38
N ARG A 433 -12.97 4.16 6.94
CA ARG A 433 -12.09 4.24 8.12
C ARG A 433 -10.77 4.91 7.79
N GLU A 434 -10.17 4.58 6.65
CA GLU A 434 -8.94 5.25 6.22
C GLU A 434 -9.19 6.73 5.92
N LEU A 435 -10.34 7.10 5.36
CA LEU A 435 -10.70 8.49 5.14
C LEU A 435 -10.90 9.25 6.45
N ALA A 436 -11.48 8.62 7.48
CA ALA A 436 -11.57 9.19 8.82
C ALA A 436 -10.20 9.35 9.48
N SER A 437 -9.33 8.34 9.38
CA SER A 437 -7.94 8.36 9.88
C SER A 437 -7.10 9.43 9.18
N LEU A 438 -7.28 9.58 7.86
CA LEU A 438 -6.59 10.57 7.05
C LEU A 438 -6.88 11.99 7.53
N LYS A 439 -8.14 12.31 7.88
CA LYS A 439 -8.54 13.64 8.35
C LYS A 439 -7.77 14.11 9.59
N ALA A 440 -7.24 13.19 10.39
CA ALA A 440 -6.40 13.50 11.55
C ALA A 440 -4.92 13.73 11.22
N GLN A 441 -4.48 13.43 9.99
CA GLN A 441 -3.08 13.52 9.60
C GLN A 441 -2.64 14.97 9.34
N PRO A 442 -1.46 15.40 9.84
CA PRO A 442 -0.99 16.79 9.66
C PRO A 442 -0.82 17.21 8.20
N PHE A 443 -0.47 16.28 7.32
CA PHE A 443 -0.22 16.57 5.90
C PHE A 443 -1.51 16.87 5.11
N THR A 444 -2.71 16.67 5.68
CA THR A 444 -3.98 17.06 5.05
C THR A 444 -4.13 18.56 4.84
N ASN A 445 -3.48 19.37 5.68
CA ASN A 445 -3.39 20.81 5.48
C ASN A 445 -2.70 21.13 4.14
N PHE A 446 -1.64 20.39 3.80
CA PHE A 446 -0.96 20.56 2.52
C PHE A 446 -1.86 20.21 1.33
N ILE A 447 -2.68 19.15 1.43
CA ILE A 447 -3.70 18.82 0.42
C ILE A 447 -4.67 19.99 0.22
N THR A 448 -5.14 20.56 1.34
CA THR A 448 -6.13 21.64 1.33
C THR A 448 -5.55 22.92 0.74
N GLU A 449 -4.28 23.25 1.03
CA GLU A 449 -3.61 24.42 0.46
C GLU A 449 -3.33 24.25 -1.04
N ILE A 450 -2.95 23.04 -1.50
CA ILE A 450 -2.86 22.73 -2.93
C ILE A 450 -4.23 22.93 -3.59
N ALA A 451 -5.29 22.36 -3.02
CA ALA A 451 -6.64 22.46 -3.54
C ALA A 451 -7.13 23.92 -3.67
N LYS A 452 -6.90 24.76 -2.65
CA LYS A 452 -7.20 26.20 -2.70
C LYS A 452 -6.38 26.92 -3.77
N GLY A 453 -5.09 26.60 -3.87
CA GLY A 453 -4.21 27.17 -4.89
C GLY A 453 -4.72 26.84 -6.30
N LEU A 454 -5.02 25.57 -6.56
CA LEU A 454 -5.56 25.11 -7.83
C LEU A 454 -6.95 25.68 -8.13
N ALA A 455 -7.81 25.90 -7.13
CA ALA A 455 -9.14 26.48 -7.34
C ALA A 455 -9.10 27.95 -7.83
N SER A 456 -7.99 28.65 -7.64
CA SER A 456 -7.79 30.00 -8.18
C SER A 456 -7.30 30.03 -9.64
N PHE A 457 -6.99 28.86 -10.22
CA PHE A 457 -6.68 28.74 -11.65
C PHE A 457 -7.96 28.79 -12.48
N ASP A 458 -7.91 29.36 -13.69
CA ASP A 458 -9.05 29.39 -14.59
C ASP A 458 -9.28 28.01 -15.23
N TRP A 459 -10.24 27.24 -14.73
CA TRP A 459 -10.57 25.91 -15.23
C TRP A 459 -11.56 25.89 -16.40
N ARG A 460 -11.84 27.00 -17.07
CA ARG A 460 -12.71 26.99 -18.26
C ARG A 460 -12.03 26.30 -19.45
N THR A 461 -12.78 25.48 -20.18
CA THR A 461 -12.33 24.92 -21.47
C THR A 461 -12.33 26.00 -22.54
N SER A 462 -11.63 25.75 -23.66
CA SER A 462 -11.63 26.67 -24.82
C SER A 462 -13.01 26.84 -25.47
N SER A 463 -14.01 26.06 -25.07
CA SER A 463 -15.40 26.15 -25.55
C SER A 463 -16.33 26.73 -24.49
N ALA A 464 -15.83 27.26 -23.37
CA ALA A 464 -16.69 27.96 -22.42
C ALA A 464 -17.27 29.25 -23.05
N PRO A 465 -18.54 29.57 -22.78
CA PRO A 465 -19.15 30.80 -23.28
C PRO A 465 -18.45 32.04 -22.74
N ASP A 466 -18.59 33.16 -23.45
CA ASP A 466 -18.13 34.49 -23.04
C ASP A 466 -16.62 34.58 -22.72
N LEU A 467 -15.80 33.71 -23.33
CA LEU A 467 -14.35 33.80 -23.26
C LEU A 467 -13.80 34.86 -24.24
N PRO A 468 -12.97 35.81 -23.78
CA PRO A 468 -12.21 36.67 -24.68
C PRO A 468 -11.38 35.84 -25.66
N GLU A 469 -11.31 36.24 -26.93
CA GLU A 469 -10.66 35.45 -28.00
C GLU A 469 -9.19 35.13 -27.69
N THR A 470 -8.46 36.04 -27.04
CA THR A 470 -7.09 35.81 -26.58
C THR A 470 -7.00 34.69 -25.56
N LEU A 471 -7.90 34.68 -24.57
CA LEU A 471 -7.98 33.63 -23.55
C LEU A 471 -8.45 32.31 -24.15
N ARG A 472 -9.43 32.34 -25.06
CA ARG A 472 -9.91 31.16 -25.79
C ARG A 472 -8.78 30.46 -26.54
N ARG A 473 -7.95 31.22 -27.25
CA ARG A 473 -6.75 30.71 -27.95
C ARG A 473 -5.74 30.09 -26.99
N ASN A 474 -5.46 30.75 -25.86
CA ASN A 474 -4.56 30.20 -24.85
C ASN A 474 -5.07 28.87 -24.29
N LYS A 475 -6.40 28.70 -24.13
CA LYS A 475 -7.00 27.43 -23.69
C LYS A 475 -6.95 26.31 -24.74
N LEU A 476 -6.77 26.61 -26.04
CA LEU A 476 -6.68 25.58 -27.09
C LEU A 476 -5.44 24.69 -26.94
N VAL A 477 -4.38 25.19 -26.29
CA VAL A 477 -3.13 24.44 -26.05
C VAL A 477 -3.37 23.19 -25.20
N PHE A 478 -4.44 23.18 -24.40
CA PHE A 478 -4.82 22.02 -23.58
C PHE A 478 -5.52 20.92 -24.38
N ARG A 479 -5.78 21.10 -25.67
CA ARG A 479 -6.39 20.06 -26.50
C ARG A 479 -5.33 19.08 -26.99
N GLY A 480 -5.71 17.80 -27.07
CA GLY A 480 -4.83 16.73 -27.55
C GLY A 480 -3.83 16.25 -26.50
N SER A 481 -2.83 15.50 -26.96
CA SER A 481 -1.85 14.82 -26.09
C SER A 481 -0.77 15.73 -25.52
N SER A 482 -0.42 16.82 -26.20
CA SER A 482 0.48 17.85 -25.65
C SER A 482 -0.13 18.59 -24.47
N GLY A 483 -1.47 18.69 -24.44
CA GLY A 483 -2.22 19.38 -23.40
C GLY A 483 -1.98 18.87 -21.98
N TYR A 484 -1.62 17.59 -21.80
CA TYR A 484 -1.29 17.07 -20.47
C TYR A 484 -0.03 17.71 -19.87
N LYS A 485 1.02 17.86 -20.68
CA LYS A 485 2.30 18.44 -20.25
C LYS A 485 2.12 19.93 -19.99
N GLU A 486 1.45 20.61 -20.91
CA GLU A 486 1.21 22.05 -20.82
C GLU A 486 0.34 22.43 -19.63
N LEU A 487 -0.77 21.71 -19.39
CA LEU A 487 -1.61 21.98 -18.24
C LEU A 487 -0.84 21.76 -16.92
N ARG A 488 -0.05 20.70 -16.80
CA ARG A 488 0.82 20.49 -15.64
C ARG A 488 1.76 21.69 -15.42
N ALA A 489 2.44 22.15 -16.47
CA ALA A 489 3.35 23.29 -16.38
C ALA A 489 2.64 24.55 -15.89
N GLN A 490 1.53 24.92 -16.53
CA GLN A 490 0.78 26.12 -16.13
C GLN A 490 0.18 26.04 -14.72
N LEU A 491 -0.24 24.85 -14.27
CA LEU A 491 -0.70 24.67 -12.89
C LEU A 491 0.44 24.83 -11.88
N LEU A 492 1.64 24.32 -12.17
CA LEU A 492 2.82 24.52 -11.31
C LEU A 492 3.25 25.99 -11.31
N GLU A 493 3.29 26.65 -12.46
CA GLU A 493 3.57 28.09 -12.56
C GLU A 493 2.55 28.93 -11.78
N HIS A 494 1.28 28.55 -11.83
CA HIS A 494 0.23 29.20 -11.06
C HIS A 494 0.45 29.03 -9.55
N LEU A 495 0.71 27.80 -9.09
CA LEU A 495 0.99 27.53 -7.68
C LEU A 495 2.28 28.18 -7.19
N ALA A 496 3.32 28.28 -8.02
CA ALA A 496 4.59 28.89 -7.66
C ALA A 496 4.48 30.40 -7.33
N LYS A 497 3.41 31.06 -7.78
CA LYS A 497 3.10 32.46 -7.42
C LYS A 497 2.53 32.60 -6.01
N HIS A 498 2.06 31.50 -5.40
CA HIS A 498 1.47 31.52 -4.07
C HIS A 498 2.56 31.52 -2.98
N LYS A 499 2.28 32.17 -1.85
CA LYS A 499 3.19 32.13 -0.70
C LYS A 499 3.07 30.81 0.06
N GLY A 500 4.10 30.49 0.85
CA GLY A 500 4.10 29.35 1.75
C GLY A 500 4.64 28.07 1.11
N ASP A 501 4.30 26.95 1.73
CA ASP A 501 4.98 25.68 1.50
C ASP A 501 4.69 25.09 0.11
N VAL A 502 3.45 25.26 -0.37
CA VAL A 502 2.99 24.79 -1.69
C VAL A 502 3.72 25.54 -2.81
N GLY A 503 3.76 26.88 -2.75
CA GLY A 503 4.44 27.68 -3.78
C GLY A 503 5.94 27.43 -3.81
N SER A 504 6.58 27.28 -2.65
CA SER A 504 8.00 26.92 -2.55
C SER A 504 8.29 25.54 -3.15
N ALA A 505 7.41 24.56 -2.95
CA ALA A 505 7.54 23.24 -3.56
C ALA A 505 7.33 23.29 -5.09
N ALA A 506 6.32 24.03 -5.57
CA ALA A 506 6.08 24.23 -7.00
C ALA A 506 7.26 24.91 -7.70
N HIS A 507 7.88 25.92 -7.08
CA HIS A 507 9.05 26.59 -7.64
C HIS A 507 10.23 25.62 -7.86
N ARG A 508 10.54 24.78 -6.86
CA ARG A 508 11.59 23.76 -6.97
C ARG A 508 11.31 22.70 -8.03
N LEU A 509 10.05 22.41 -8.32
CA LEU A 509 9.68 21.48 -9.39
C LEU A 509 9.87 22.10 -10.77
N LEU A 510 9.67 23.42 -10.91
CA LEU A 510 9.90 24.16 -12.14
C LEU A 510 11.39 24.36 -12.43
N GLU A 511 12.23 24.57 -11.41
CA GLU A 511 13.69 24.69 -11.57
C GLU A 511 14.37 23.38 -12.03
N ARG A 512 13.70 22.23 -11.81
CA ARG A 512 14.19 20.89 -12.18
C ARG A 512 13.65 20.39 -13.52
N ALA A 513 12.64 21.06 -14.08
CA ALA A 513 11.98 20.70 -15.33
C ALA A 513 12.64 21.41 -16.52
#